data_AF-A0A3P1VYK4-F1
#
_entry.id   AF-A0A3P1VYK4-F1
#
_cell.length_a   1.000
_cell.length_b   1.000
_cell.length_c   1.000
_cell.angle_alpha   90.00
_cell.angle_beta   90.00
_cell.angle_gamma   90.00
#
_symmetry.space_group_name_H-M   'P 1'
#
loop_
_entity.id
_entity.type
_entity.pdbx_description
1 polymer ?
#
loop_
_entity_poly.entity_id
_entity_poly.type
_entity_poly.pdbx_seq_one_letter_code
_entity_poly.pdbx_strand_id
1 'polypeptide(L)'
;MKKIKTGKILYLIFGLIMVLSLGITAESTVKKKTEAEKIAENFVNDYINVNIENHDKWMSTQPITEKFKIIHTNQKHAGEISERILSGEKVSEKDRKFSNEYAVDYGPIFGAVWLDLEEDSIFKVKSYNKKTGRIILKDEKTGIELPVNVINKNGKWFIDGAGTVNIKE
;
A
#
# COMPACT_ATOMS: atom_id res chain seq x y z
N MET A 1 -30.37 59.45 60.11
CA MET A 1 -30.58 58.01 60.37
C MET A 1 -30.38 57.22 59.08
N LYS A 2 -29.31 56.42 58.98
CA LYS A 2 -29.24 55.06 58.38
C LYS A 2 -27.77 54.63 58.35
N LYS A 3 -27.40 53.71 59.24
CA LYS A 3 -26.21 52.85 59.09
C LYS A 3 -26.60 51.64 58.27
N ILE A 4 -25.62 51.04 57.56
CA ILE A 4 -25.39 49.62 57.20
C ILE A 4 -24.33 49.64 56.09
N LYS A 5 -23.31 48.78 55.97
CA LYS A 5 -22.49 47.91 56.85
C LYS A 5 -21.39 47.36 55.90
N THR A 6 -20.13 47.45 56.32
CA THR A 6 -19.03 46.49 56.10
C THR A 6 -19.14 45.41 55.01
N GLY A 7 -18.12 45.31 54.14
CA GLY A 7 -17.86 44.10 53.36
C GLY A 7 -16.54 44.08 52.57
N LYS A 8 -15.50 43.55 53.22
CA LYS A 8 -14.30 42.86 52.65
C LYS A 8 -13.23 43.68 51.90
N ILE A 9 -12.14 43.87 52.63
CA ILE A 9 -10.73 43.93 52.18
C ILE A 9 -10.39 42.68 51.35
N LEU A 10 -9.70 42.83 50.22
CA LEU A 10 -8.57 41.96 49.89
C LEU A 10 -7.60 42.63 48.91
N TYR A 11 -6.34 42.68 49.37
CA TYR A 11 -5.11 43.04 48.68
C TYR A 11 -4.73 42.00 47.59
N LEU A 12 -3.56 42.24 46.94
CA LEU A 12 -2.66 41.26 46.30
C LEU A 12 -3.01 40.93 44.81
N ILE A 13 -2.11 40.90 43.80
CA ILE A 13 -0.65 40.74 43.68
C ILE A 13 -0.16 41.28 42.32
N PHE A 14 1.02 41.90 42.31
CA PHE A 14 1.88 42.11 41.14
C PHE A 14 2.29 40.75 40.52
N GLY A 15 1.65 40.34 39.43
CA GLY A 15 1.90 39.07 38.76
C GLY A 15 2.82 39.22 37.55
N LEU A 16 4.11 38.94 37.79
CA LEU A 16 5.18 38.66 36.83
C LEU A 16 4.69 37.84 35.61
N ILE A 17 4.75 38.41 34.41
CA ILE A 17 4.54 37.65 33.16
C ILE A 17 5.82 36.84 32.90
N MET A 18 5.84 35.58 33.35
CA MET A 18 6.76 34.59 32.80
C MET A 18 6.20 34.12 31.45
N VAL A 19 6.86 34.54 30.36
CA VAL A 19 6.68 33.89 29.06
C VAL A 19 7.43 32.56 29.13
N LEU A 20 6.71 31.49 29.48
CA LEU A 20 7.19 30.14 29.23
C LEU A 20 7.13 29.91 27.72
N SER A 21 8.27 30.05 27.04
CA SER A 21 8.45 29.44 25.72
C SER A 21 8.36 27.94 25.91
N LEU A 22 7.17 27.36 25.74
CA LEU A 22 7.03 25.94 25.48
C LEU A 22 7.69 25.70 24.13
N GLY A 23 8.98 25.36 24.18
CA GLY A 23 9.64 24.64 23.11
C GLY A 23 8.88 23.33 22.94
N ILE A 24 7.91 23.33 22.02
CA ILE A 24 7.36 22.10 21.49
C ILE A 24 8.49 21.50 20.65
N THR A 25 9.37 20.75 21.31
CA THR A 25 10.16 19.74 20.63
C THR A 25 9.16 18.73 20.12
N ALA A 26 8.81 18.86 18.83
CA ALA A 26 8.13 17.81 18.11
C ALA A 26 9.09 16.61 18.08
N GLU A 27 9.02 15.75 19.09
CA GLU A 27 9.51 14.39 18.97
C GLU A 27 8.78 13.79 17.77
N SER A 28 9.52 13.60 16.67
CA SER A 28 9.06 12.84 15.53
C SER A 28 8.83 11.40 16.00
N THR A 29 7.65 11.14 16.56
CA THR A 29 7.21 9.80 16.92
C THR A 29 7.17 9.00 15.63
N VAL A 30 8.20 8.19 15.39
CA VAL A 30 8.23 7.25 14.27
C VAL A 30 7.05 6.30 14.49
N LYS A 31 5.96 6.54 13.75
CA LYS A 31 4.74 5.75 13.88
C LYS A 31 5.08 4.31 13.52
N LYS A 32 4.95 3.42 14.50
CA LYS A 32 5.18 1.99 14.29
C LYS A 32 4.19 1.47 13.24
N LYS A 33 4.72 0.85 12.18
CA LYS A 33 3.90 0.22 11.12
C LYS A 33 3.04 -0.88 11.70
N THR A 34 1.78 -0.91 11.29
CA THR A 34 0.84 -1.99 11.53
C THR A 34 1.26 -3.26 10.78
N GLU A 35 0.73 -4.40 11.19
CA GLU A 35 1.05 -5.67 10.52
C GLU A 35 0.61 -5.69 9.05
N ALA A 36 -0.54 -5.08 8.76
CA ALA A 36 -1.06 -4.95 7.40
C ALA A 36 -0.13 -4.10 6.50
N GLU A 37 0.40 -3.00 7.03
CA GLU A 37 1.38 -2.15 6.36
C GLU A 37 2.68 -2.91 6.06
N LYS A 38 3.20 -3.67 7.02
CA LYS A 38 4.42 -4.49 6.82
C LYS A 38 4.21 -5.58 5.77
N ILE A 39 3.08 -6.28 5.81
CA ILE A 39 2.76 -7.33 4.84
C ILE A 39 2.66 -6.75 3.43
N ALA A 40 2.03 -5.58 3.26
CA ALA A 40 1.97 -4.92 1.96
C ALA A 40 3.35 -4.50 1.45
N GLU A 41 4.17 -3.84 2.28
CA GLU A 41 5.53 -3.44 1.88
C GLU A 41 6.40 -4.64 1.55
N ASN A 42 6.42 -5.66 2.40
CA ASN A 42 7.24 -6.86 2.19
C ASN A 42 6.82 -7.57 0.91
N PHE A 43 5.51 -7.77 0.70
CA PHE A 43 5.02 -8.44 -0.50
C PHE A 43 5.46 -7.75 -1.78
N VAL A 44 5.32 -6.42 -1.87
CA VAL A 44 5.67 -5.66 -3.09
C VAL A 44 7.17 -5.57 -3.29
N ASN A 45 7.94 -5.31 -2.23
CA ASN A 45 9.39 -5.22 -2.32
C ASN A 45 10.03 -6.59 -2.60
N ASP A 46 9.50 -7.68 -2.05
CA ASP A 46 9.99 -9.02 -2.36
C ASP A 46 9.59 -9.42 -3.79
N TYR A 47 8.40 -9.05 -4.27
CA TYR A 47 7.95 -9.33 -5.64
C TYR A 47 8.93 -8.77 -6.70
N ILE A 48 9.34 -7.52 -6.55
CA ILE A 48 10.27 -6.89 -7.51
C ILE A 48 11.70 -7.42 -7.44
N ASN A 49 12.06 -8.07 -6.32
CA ASN A 49 13.42 -8.57 -6.07
C ASN A 49 13.53 -10.10 -6.22
N VAL A 50 12.43 -10.82 -6.42
CA VAL A 50 12.48 -12.27 -6.59
C VAL A 50 13.03 -12.61 -7.97
N ASN A 51 13.95 -13.57 -8.02
CA ASN A 51 14.40 -14.12 -9.30
C ASN A 51 13.21 -14.76 -10.03
N ILE A 52 13.08 -14.47 -11.32
CA ILE A 52 11.99 -14.95 -12.18
C ILE A 52 11.79 -16.47 -12.13
N GLU A 53 12.87 -17.25 -12.04
CA GLU A 53 12.82 -18.72 -11.94
C GLU A 53 12.16 -19.21 -10.64
N ASN A 54 12.22 -18.39 -9.59
CA ASN A 54 11.67 -18.70 -8.27
C ASN A 54 10.30 -18.06 -8.03
N HIS A 55 9.78 -17.30 -8.99
CA HIS A 55 8.59 -16.47 -8.79
C HIS A 55 7.35 -17.27 -8.39
N ASP A 56 7.06 -18.38 -9.07
CA ASP A 56 5.90 -19.22 -8.77
C ASP A 56 6.01 -19.88 -7.38
N LYS A 57 7.23 -20.31 -7.02
CA LYS A 57 7.53 -20.86 -5.71
C LYS A 57 7.35 -19.81 -4.61
N TRP A 58 7.89 -18.61 -4.80
CA TRP A 58 7.75 -17.51 -3.86
C TRP A 58 6.28 -17.07 -3.72
N MET A 59 5.54 -16.95 -4.82
CA MET A 59 4.12 -16.58 -4.80
C MET A 59 3.28 -17.58 -3.99
N SER A 60 3.63 -18.87 -4.04
CA SER A 60 2.93 -19.94 -3.30
C SER A 60 3.08 -19.84 -1.77
N THR A 61 4.10 -19.14 -1.27
CA THR A 61 4.34 -18.97 0.17
C THR A 61 3.76 -17.67 0.72
N GLN A 62 3.29 -16.77 -0.14
CA GLN A 62 2.79 -15.46 0.26
C GLN A 62 1.42 -15.56 0.94
N PRO A 63 1.11 -14.65 1.88
CA PRO A 63 -0.22 -14.54 2.47
C PRO A 63 -1.18 -13.86 1.49
N ILE A 64 -1.50 -14.51 0.36
CA ILE A 64 -2.42 -14.00 -0.67
C ILE A 64 -3.80 -14.67 -0.55
N THR A 65 -4.84 -14.01 -1.07
CA THR A 65 -6.16 -14.65 -1.18
C THR A 65 -6.22 -15.56 -2.40
N GLU A 66 -7.13 -16.54 -2.38
CA GLU A 66 -7.36 -17.41 -3.54
C GLU A 66 -7.79 -16.60 -4.78
N LYS A 67 -8.59 -15.55 -4.57
CA LYS A 67 -9.01 -14.65 -5.64
C LYS A 67 -7.82 -13.91 -6.26
N PHE A 68 -6.91 -13.39 -5.44
CA PHE A 68 -5.66 -12.80 -5.91
C PHE A 68 -4.87 -13.79 -6.75
N LYS A 69 -4.66 -15.01 -6.22
CA LYS A 69 -3.91 -16.07 -6.87
C LYS A 69 -4.45 -16.42 -8.25
N ILE A 70 -5.77 -16.60 -8.36
CA ILE A 70 -6.46 -16.91 -9.63
C ILE A 70 -6.24 -15.78 -10.64
N ILE A 71 -6.49 -14.53 -10.26
CA ILE A 71 -6.36 -13.39 -11.19
C ILE A 71 -4.90 -13.22 -11.63
N HIS A 72 -3.95 -13.27 -10.70
CA HIS A 72 -2.53 -13.20 -11.02
C HIS A 72 -2.11 -14.30 -12.00
N THR A 73 -2.56 -15.54 -11.76
CA THR A 73 -2.24 -16.68 -12.63
C THR A 73 -2.84 -16.49 -14.03
N ASN A 74 -4.08 -16.00 -14.12
CA ASN A 74 -4.73 -15.70 -15.39
C ASN A 74 -3.98 -14.59 -16.16
N GLN A 75 -3.55 -13.54 -15.48
CA GLN A 75 -2.77 -12.45 -16.09
C GLN A 75 -1.42 -12.97 -16.64
N LYS A 76 -0.70 -13.80 -15.88
CA LYS A 76 0.53 -14.45 -16.35
C LYS A 76 0.28 -15.29 -17.60
N HIS A 77 -0.72 -16.17 -17.56
CA HIS A 77 -1.05 -17.03 -18.69
C HIS A 77 -1.52 -16.25 -19.92
N ALA A 78 -2.28 -15.18 -19.72
CA ALA A 78 -2.68 -14.29 -20.79
C ALA A 78 -1.48 -13.58 -21.42
N GLY A 79 -0.47 -13.19 -20.63
CA GLY A 79 0.81 -12.67 -21.12
C GLY A 79 1.54 -13.66 -22.03
N GLU A 80 1.64 -14.93 -21.62
CA GLU A 80 2.26 -16.00 -22.45
C GLU A 80 1.52 -16.18 -23.79
N ILE A 81 0.19 -16.11 -23.79
CA ILE A 81 -0.61 -16.15 -25.02
C ILE A 81 -0.34 -14.90 -25.87
N SER A 82 -0.28 -13.72 -25.27
CA SER A 82 0.02 -12.47 -25.97
C SER A 82 1.39 -12.51 -26.65
N GLU A 83 2.42 -13.03 -25.98
CA GLU A 83 3.76 -13.19 -26.55
C GLU A 83 3.75 -14.13 -27.77
N ARG A 84 3.02 -15.24 -27.70
CA ARG A 84 2.82 -16.16 -28.83
C ARG A 84 2.12 -15.47 -30.00
N ILE A 85 1.09 -14.67 -29.74
CA ILE A 85 0.42 -13.89 -30.80
C ILE A 85 1.40 -12.90 -31.43
N LEU A 86 2.20 -12.18 -30.63
CA LEU A 86 3.17 -11.20 -31.10
C LEU A 86 4.31 -11.83 -31.91
N SER A 87 4.69 -13.08 -31.62
CA SER A 87 5.66 -13.85 -32.41
C SER A 87 5.08 -14.42 -33.72
N GLY A 88 3.80 -14.15 -34.02
CA GLY A 88 3.12 -14.59 -35.23
C GLY A 88 2.47 -15.96 -35.13
N GLU A 89 2.42 -16.56 -33.94
CA GLU A 89 1.77 -17.85 -33.73
C GLU A 89 0.26 -17.76 -33.91
N LYS A 90 -0.33 -18.72 -34.62
CA LYS A 90 -1.78 -18.84 -34.74
C LYS A 90 -2.35 -19.52 -33.49
N VAL A 91 -2.89 -18.72 -32.58
CA VAL A 91 -3.63 -19.21 -31.40
C VAL A 91 -5.13 -19.42 -31.68
N SER A 92 -5.81 -20.16 -30.81
CA SER A 92 -7.26 -20.38 -30.91
C SER A 92 -8.08 -19.11 -30.61
N GLU A 93 -9.35 -19.07 -31.02
CA GLU A 93 -10.26 -17.96 -30.65
C GLU A 93 -10.46 -17.88 -29.14
N LYS A 94 -10.51 -19.03 -28.46
CA LYS A 94 -10.61 -19.11 -26.99
C LYS A 94 -9.40 -18.45 -26.33
N ASP A 95 -8.19 -18.78 -26.77
CA ASP A 95 -6.96 -18.22 -26.21
C ASP A 95 -6.87 -16.72 -26.49
N ARG A 96 -7.25 -16.28 -27.69
CA ARG A 96 -7.31 -14.85 -28.02
C ARG A 96 -8.29 -14.09 -27.13
N LYS A 97 -9.48 -14.64 -26.87
CA LYS A 97 -10.46 -14.04 -25.95
C LYS A 97 -9.91 -14.00 -24.52
N PHE A 98 -9.28 -15.07 -24.07
CA PHE A 98 -8.68 -15.14 -22.74
C PHE A 98 -7.55 -14.10 -22.57
N SER A 99 -6.65 -14.02 -23.55
CA SER A 99 -5.59 -12.99 -23.59
C SER A 99 -6.20 -11.59 -23.58
N ASN A 100 -7.20 -11.29 -24.40
CA ASN A 100 -7.86 -9.98 -24.38
C ASN A 100 -8.54 -9.64 -23.04
N GLU A 101 -9.00 -10.64 -22.28
CA GLU A 101 -9.69 -10.44 -21.00
C GLU A 101 -8.70 -10.19 -19.85
N TYR A 102 -7.55 -10.86 -19.85
CA TYR A 102 -6.64 -10.89 -18.70
C TYR A 102 -5.25 -10.32 -18.97
N ALA A 103 -4.85 -10.10 -20.22
CA ALA A 103 -3.52 -9.59 -20.50
C ALA A 103 -3.38 -8.18 -19.94
N VAL A 104 -2.24 -7.94 -19.32
CA VAL A 104 -1.78 -6.64 -18.88
C VAL A 104 -0.43 -6.40 -19.53
N ASP A 105 -0.12 -5.14 -19.84
CA ASP A 105 1.16 -4.80 -20.46
C ASP A 105 2.32 -5.28 -19.56
N TYR A 106 3.33 -5.90 -20.14
CA TYR A 106 4.52 -6.46 -19.47
C TYR A 106 4.24 -7.61 -18.50
N GLY A 107 3.47 -7.39 -17.43
CA GLY A 107 3.19 -8.45 -16.46
C GLY A 107 2.27 -8.09 -15.30
N PRO A 108 1.89 -9.09 -14.49
CA PRO A 108 1.00 -8.90 -13.34
C PRO A 108 1.56 -7.89 -12.32
N ILE A 109 0.64 -7.32 -11.53
CA ILE A 109 0.87 -6.30 -10.50
C ILE A 109 1.29 -4.95 -11.08
N PHE A 110 2.41 -4.85 -11.79
CA PHE A 110 2.95 -3.56 -12.19
C PHE A 110 2.48 -3.09 -13.57
N GLY A 111 2.08 -4.00 -14.46
CA GLY A 111 1.69 -3.60 -15.80
C GLY A 111 2.82 -2.82 -16.52
N ALA A 112 2.43 -1.82 -17.32
CA ALA A 112 3.35 -0.88 -17.97
C ALA A 112 4.27 -0.12 -17.01
N VAL A 113 3.86 0.07 -15.75
CA VAL A 113 4.64 0.80 -14.74
C VAL A 113 5.95 0.10 -14.40
N TRP A 114 6.08 -1.19 -14.73
CA TRP A 114 7.33 -1.93 -14.54
C TRP A 114 8.53 -1.28 -15.25
N LEU A 115 8.30 -0.66 -16.41
CA LEU A 115 9.37 0.02 -17.17
C LEU A 115 9.90 1.29 -16.50
N ASP A 116 9.10 1.91 -15.65
CA ASP A 116 9.45 3.16 -14.99
C ASP A 116 10.13 2.92 -13.63
N LEU A 117 10.26 1.65 -13.21
CA LEU A 117 10.98 1.28 -11.99
C LEU A 117 12.49 1.38 -12.19
N GLU A 118 13.18 1.86 -11.16
CA GLU A 118 14.64 1.86 -11.10
C GLU A 118 15.16 0.59 -10.42
N GLU A 119 16.41 0.22 -10.70
CA GLU A 119 17.14 -0.80 -9.92
C GLU A 119 17.12 -0.43 -8.43
N ASP A 120 16.99 -1.42 -7.56
CA ASP A 120 16.82 -1.23 -6.11
C ASP A 120 15.65 -0.29 -5.73
N SER A 121 14.56 -0.29 -6.49
CA SER A 121 13.30 0.38 -6.10
C SER A 121 12.83 -0.14 -4.74
N ILE A 122 12.33 0.76 -3.90
CA ILE A 122 11.84 0.43 -2.55
C ILE A 122 10.52 1.16 -2.32
N PHE A 123 9.47 0.38 -2.15
CA PHE A 123 8.13 0.85 -1.84
C PHE A 123 7.91 0.98 -0.33
N LYS A 124 7.46 2.16 0.11
CA LYS A 124 7.03 2.43 1.49
C LYS A 124 5.56 2.85 1.55
N VAL A 125 4.92 2.64 2.70
CA VAL A 125 3.54 3.12 2.93
C VAL A 125 3.48 4.63 2.85
N LYS A 126 2.71 5.13 1.88
CA LYS A 126 2.29 6.53 1.79
C LYS A 126 1.02 6.76 2.59
N SER A 127 0.03 5.89 2.46
CA SER A 127 -1.25 6.01 3.16
C SER A 127 -1.92 4.67 3.39
N TYR A 128 -2.78 4.60 4.42
CA TYR A 128 -3.58 3.42 4.72
C TYR A 128 -5.01 3.81 5.15
N ASN A 129 -5.98 3.45 4.31
CA ASN A 129 -7.39 3.47 4.68
C ASN A 129 -7.79 2.16 5.36
N LYS A 130 -7.78 2.16 6.70
CA LYS A 130 -8.14 1.01 7.54
C LYS A 130 -9.56 0.51 7.34
N LYS A 131 -10.50 1.38 6.93
CA LYS A 131 -11.91 1.01 6.74
C LYS A 131 -12.06 0.11 5.51
N THR A 132 -11.30 0.39 4.46
CA THR A 132 -11.39 -0.34 3.19
C THR A 132 -10.30 -1.39 3.02
N GLY A 133 -9.26 -1.38 3.87
CA GLY A 133 -8.09 -2.23 3.68
C GLY A 133 -7.16 -1.74 2.57
N ARG A 134 -7.33 -0.49 2.10
CA ARG A 134 -6.58 0.05 0.96
C ARG A 134 -5.30 0.74 1.44
N ILE A 135 -4.15 0.21 1.04
CA ILE A 135 -2.81 0.78 1.26
C ILE A 135 -2.30 1.35 -0.05
N ILE A 136 -1.74 2.56 0.00
CA ILE A 136 -0.97 3.12 -1.11
C ILE A 136 0.49 3.03 -0.72
N LEU A 137 1.25 2.24 -1.48
CA LEU A 137 2.70 2.26 -1.40
C LEU A 137 3.24 3.28 -2.39
N LYS A 138 4.36 3.90 -2.06
CA LYS A 138 5.07 4.83 -2.95
C LYS A 138 6.52 4.39 -3.03
N ASP A 139 7.04 4.25 -4.24
CA ASP A 139 8.46 4.04 -4.46
C ASP A 139 9.24 5.30 -4.04
N GLU A 140 10.31 5.13 -3.27
CA GLU A 140 11.08 6.24 -2.72
C GLU A 140 11.89 7.00 -3.78
N LYS A 141 12.21 6.36 -4.93
CA LYS A 141 13.04 6.96 -5.98
C LYS A 141 12.21 7.66 -7.05
N THR A 142 11.34 6.90 -7.70
CA THR A 142 10.53 7.31 -8.86
C THR A 142 9.27 8.05 -8.43
N GLY A 143 8.83 7.84 -7.19
CA GLY A 143 7.57 8.37 -6.69
C GLY A 143 6.32 7.67 -7.20
N ILE A 144 6.48 6.57 -7.94
CA ILE A 144 5.38 5.72 -8.43
C ILE A 144 4.54 5.24 -7.26
N GLU A 145 3.22 5.28 -7.41
CA GLU A 145 2.28 4.82 -6.39
C GLU A 145 1.63 3.51 -6.79
N LEU A 146 1.78 2.50 -5.94
CA LEU A 146 1.22 1.17 -6.15
C LEU A 146 0.06 0.90 -5.19
N PRO A 147 -1.13 0.62 -5.73
CA PRO A 147 -2.22 0.07 -4.97
C PRO A 147 -1.91 -1.25 -4.27
N VAL A 148 -2.27 -1.40 -2.99
CA VAL A 148 -2.42 -2.71 -2.34
C VAL A 148 -3.74 -2.77 -1.56
N ASN A 149 -4.47 -3.88 -1.68
CA ASN A 149 -5.64 -4.22 -0.88
C ASN A 149 -5.27 -5.33 0.08
N VAL A 150 -5.56 -5.14 1.37
CA VAL A 150 -5.33 -6.14 2.41
C VAL A 150 -6.64 -6.46 3.14
N ILE A 151 -6.81 -7.72 3.52
CA ILE A 151 -7.97 -8.17 4.30
C ILE A 151 -7.52 -8.95 5.52
N ASN A 152 -8.27 -8.83 6.62
CA ASN A 152 -8.07 -9.65 7.81
C ASN A 152 -9.11 -10.79 7.82
N LYS A 153 -8.64 -12.04 7.88
CA LYS A 153 -9.47 -13.23 8.07
C LYS A 153 -8.98 -13.92 9.34
N ASN A 154 -9.83 -13.93 10.37
CA ASN A 154 -9.57 -14.61 11.64
C ASN A 154 -8.23 -14.20 12.29
N GLY A 155 -7.92 -12.91 12.29
CA GLY A 155 -6.69 -12.38 12.88
C GLY A 155 -5.46 -12.42 11.98
N LYS A 156 -5.51 -13.12 10.83
CA LYS A 156 -4.43 -13.16 9.85
C LYS A 156 -4.71 -12.21 8.68
N TRP A 157 -3.69 -11.45 8.30
CA TRP A 157 -3.75 -10.51 7.18
C TRP A 157 -3.33 -11.19 5.87
N PHE A 158 -4.01 -10.83 4.79
CA PHE A 158 -3.74 -11.33 3.45
C PHE A 158 -3.75 -10.19 2.44
N ILE A 159 -2.90 -10.30 1.41
CA ILE A 159 -2.98 -9.50 0.19
C ILE A 159 -4.18 -9.99 -0.61
N ASP A 160 -5.16 -9.12 -0.81
CA ASP A 160 -6.32 -9.38 -1.67
C ASP A 160 -6.15 -8.78 -3.07
N GLY A 161 -5.39 -7.69 -3.21
CA GLY A 161 -5.11 -7.05 -4.50
C GLY A 161 -3.81 -6.26 -4.47
N ALA A 162 -3.15 -6.12 -5.61
CA ALA A 162 -1.95 -5.31 -5.77
C ALA A 162 -1.81 -4.84 -7.21
N GLY A 163 -1.63 -3.53 -7.42
CA GLY A 163 -1.50 -2.91 -8.73
C GLY A 163 -2.61 -3.33 -9.70
N THR A 164 -2.28 -4.07 -10.76
CA THR A 164 -3.26 -4.58 -11.75
C THR A 164 -4.04 -5.83 -11.30
N VAL A 165 -3.64 -6.50 -10.21
CA VAL A 165 -4.25 -7.76 -9.74
C VAL A 165 -5.35 -7.45 -8.71
N ASN A 166 -6.60 -7.78 -9.02
CA ASN A 166 -7.76 -7.67 -8.12
C ASN A 166 -7.88 -6.29 -7.42
N ILE A 167 -7.45 -5.23 -8.08
CA ILE A 167 -7.75 -3.85 -7.71
C ILE A 167 -8.89 -3.39 -8.60
N LYS A 168 -9.93 -2.82 -7.97
CA LYS A 168 -10.96 -2.08 -8.70
C LYS A 168 -10.57 -0.61 -8.64
N GLU A 169 -10.59 0.06 -9.79
CA GLU A 169 -10.50 1.52 -9.87
C GLU A 169 -11.68 2.20 -9.17
#